data_AF-A0A2M8AJK2-F1
#
_entry.id   AF-A0A2M8AJK2-F1
#
_cell.length_a   1.000
_cell.length_b   1.000
_cell.length_c   1.000
_cell.angle_alpha   90.00
_cell.angle_beta   90.00
_cell.angle_gamma   90.00
#
_symmetry.space_group_name_H-M   'P 1'
#
loop_
_entity.id
_entity.type
_entity.pdbx_description
1 polymer ?
#
loop_
_entity_poly.entity_id
_entity_poly.type
_entity_poly.pdbx_seq_one_letter_code
_entity_poly.pdbx_strand_id
1 'polypeptide(L)'
;MVAAFCEVARIIKKRLSASTALVAVNILLALQKFNQELIMELIDDSNGEYIFTEAYLDDLYKEIKKIKQSGGERKIVDEKLKEFNLHQGDY
;
A
#
# COMPACT_ATOMS: atom_id res chain seq x y z
N MET A 1 -5.40 -14.81 -7.26
CA MET A 1 -5.92 -13.51 -6.79
C MET A 1 -4.80 -12.48 -6.61
N VAL A 2 -3.60 -12.91 -6.21
CA VAL A 2 -2.39 -12.07 -6.12
C VAL A 2 -2.05 -11.31 -7.41
N ALA A 3 -2.10 -11.94 -8.59
CA ALA A 3 -1.86 -11.24 -9.85
C ALA A 3 -2.84 -10.07 -10.09
N ALA A 4 -4.11 -10.22 -9.71
CA ALA A 4 -5.11 -9.17 -9.84
C ALA A 4 -4.83 -8.02 -8.84
N PHE A 5 -4.44 -8.35 -7.60
CA PHE A 5 -4.00 -7.36 -6.62
C PHE A 5 -2.81 -6.54 -7.14
N CYS A 6 -1.77 -7.21 -7.65
CA CYS A 6 -0.58 -6.54 -8.19
C CYS A 6 -0.93 -5.60 -9.35
N GLU A 7 -1.85 -5.99 -10.24
CA GLU A 7 -2.30 -5.11 -11.31
C GLU A 7 -3.11 -3.90 -10.80
N VAL A 8 -3.95 -4.09 -9.79
CA VAL A 8 -4.67 -2.97 -9.15
C VAL A 8 -3.67 -2.00 -8.51
N ALA A 9 -2.70 -2.50 -7.74
CA ALA A 9 -1.65 -1.68 -7.14
C ALA A 9 -0.84 -0.92 -8.20
N ARG A 10 -0.52 -1.57 -9.32
CA ARG A 10 0.17 -0.95 -10.46
C ARG A 10 -0.65 0.16 -11.12
N ILE A 11 -1.95 -0.04 -11.31
CA ILE A 11 -2.85 0.99 -11.88
C ILE A 11 -2.95 2.19 -10.93
N ILE A 12 -3.10 1.94 -9.63
CA ILE A 12 -3.13 2.99 -8.59
C ILE A 12 -1.84 3.80 -8.64
N LYS A 13 -0.66 3.14 -8.69
CA LYS A 13 0.64 3.81 -8.82
C LYS A 13 0.69 4.73 -10.03
N LYS A 14 0.23 4.27 -11.20
CA LYS A 14 0.20 5.08 -12.43
C LYS A 14 -0.70 6.31 -12.33
N ARG A 15 -1.71 6.28 -11.46
CA ARG A 15 -2.69 7.36 -11.28
C ARG A 15 -2.42 8.21 -10.03
N LEU A 16 -1.38 7.88 -9.27
CA LEU A 16 -1.07 8.52 -7.99
C LEU A 16 -0.89 10.03 -8.12
N SER A 17 -0.32 10.51 -9.23
CA SER A 17 -0.09 11.94 -9.51
C SER A 17 -1.37 12.76 -9.66
N ALA A 18 -2.52 12.12 -9.91
CA ALA A 18 -3.82 12.77 -9.98
C ALA A 18 -4.52 12.84 -8.62
N SER A 19 -3.89 12.32 -7.56
CA SER A 19 -4.45 12.24 -6.21
C SER A 19 -3.68 13.15 -5.24
N THR A 20 -4.32 13.54 -4.14
CA THR A 20 -3.62 14.19 -3.03
C THR A 20 -2.83 13.16 -2.22
N ALA A 21 -1.82 13.60 -1.47
CA ALA A 21 -1.05 12.71 -0.59
C ALA A 21 -1.93 11.98 0.43
N LEU A 22 -2.97 12.66 0.94
CA LEU A 22 -3.94 12.09 1.88
C LEU A 22 -4.77 10.97 1.25
N VAL A 23 -5.26 11.17 0.02
CA VAL A 23 -5.99 10.13 -0.71
C VAL A 23 -5.07 8.94 -0.99
N ALA A 24 -3.84 9.21 -1.43
CA ALA A 24 -2.88 8.18 -1.77
C ALA A 24 -2.50 7.31 -0.55
N VAL A 25 -2.27 7.90 0.62
CA VAL A 25 -1.98 7.14 1.85
C VAL A 25 -3.18 6.33 2.35
N ASN A 26 -4.41 6.85 2.20
CA ASN A 26 -5.61 6.09 2.55
C ASN A 26 -5.78 4.86 1.64
N ILE A 27 -5.48 5.01 0.34
CA ILE A 27 -5.49 3.87 -0.59
C ILE A 27 -4.41 2.85 -0.21
N LEU A 28 -3.20 3.30 0.17
CA LEU A 28 -2.14 2.40 0.63
C LEU A 28 -2.59 1.55 1.83
N LEU A 29 -3.18 2.16 2.85
CA LEU A 29 -3.67 1.44 4.04
C LEU A 29 -4.80 0.46 3.68
N ALA A 30 -5.71 0.85 2.78
CA ALA A 30 -6.76 -0.04 2.31
C ALA A 30 -6.19 -1.26 1.56
N LEU A 31 -5.18 -1.05 0.72
CA LEU A 31 -4.48 -2.13 0.02
C LEU A 31 -3.69 -3.02 0.98
N GLN A 32 -3.07 -2.46 2.02
CA GLN A 32 -2.38 -3.25 3.05
C GLN A 32 -3.35 -4.19 3.76
N LYS A 33 -4.50 -3.65 4.22
CA LYS A 33 -5.53 -4.46 4.86
C LYS A 33 -6.03 -5.57 3.94
N PHE A 34 -6.35 -5.22 2.68
CA PHE A 34 -6.80 -6.20 1.70
C PHE A 34 -5.72 -7.25 1.40
N ASN A 35 -4.44 -6.87 1.38
CA ASN A 35 -3.33 -7.80 1.21
C ASN A 35 -3.27 -8.81 2.37
N GLN A 36 -3.42 -8.35 3.61
CA GLN A 36 -3.44 -9.24 4.77
C GLN A 36 -4.59 -10.25 4.70
N GLU A 37 -5.79 -9.78 4.37
CA GLU A 37 -6.96 -10.64 4.15
C GLU A 37 -6.69 -11.65 3.02
N LEU A 38 -6.11 -11.20 1.91
CA LEU A 38 -5.76 -12.05 0.77
C LEU A 38 -4.75 -13.13 1.14
N ILE A 39 -3.67 -12.80 1.85
CA ILE A 39 -2.64 -13.76 2.25
C ILE A 39 -3.20 -14.78 3.25
N MET A 40 -4.01 -14.34 4.21
CA MET A 40 -4.70 -15.21 5.15
C MET A 40 -5.67 -16.20 4.48
N GLU A 41 -6.24 -15.84 3.33
CA GLU A 41 -7.09 -16.72 2.52
C GLU A 41 -6.30 -17.71 1.65
N LEU A 42 -4.99 -17.52 1.45
CA LEU A 42 -4.15 -18.46 0.72
C LEU A 42 -3.89 -19.70 1.58
N ILE A 43 -4.52 -20.82 1.21
CA ILE A 43 -4.33 -22.13 1.86
C ILE A 43 -2.88 -22.63 1.69
N ASP A 44 -2.20 -22.21 0.62
CA ASP A 44 -0.80 -22.55 0.35
C ASP A 44 -0.03 -21.32 -0.15
N ASP A 45 0.85 -20.80 0.72
CA ASP A 45 1.79 -19.72 0.42
C ASP A 45 3.25 -20.24 0.29
N SER A 46 3.43 -21.52 -0.02
CA SER A 46 4.77 -22.11 -0.22
C SER A 46 5.57 -21.44 -1.34
N ASN A 47 4.88 -20.71 -2.24
CA ASN A 47 5.49 -19.93 -3.32
C ASN A 47 5.93 -18.52 -2.90
N GLY A 48 5.66 -18.11 -1.65
CA GLY A 48 6.01 -16.79 -1.12
C GLY A 48 5.28 -15.66 -1.85
N GLU A 49 3.98 -15.83 -2.11
CA GLU A 49 3.19 -14.85 -2.86
C GLU A 49 3.09 -13.51 -2.11
N TYR A 50 3.15 -13.52 -0.77
CA TYR A 50 3.20 -12.31 0.07
C TYR A 50 4.37 -11.39 -0.27
N ILE A 51 5.53 -11.95 -0.65
CA ILE A 51 6.73 -11.16 -1.00
C ILE A 51 6.44 -10.27 -2.21
N PHE A 52 5.68 -10.80 -3.18
CA PHE A 52 5.33 -10.05 -4.37
C PHE A 52 4.34 -8.94 -4.04
N THR A 53 3.28 -9.23 -3.27
CA THR A 53 2.28 -8.22 -2.93
C THR A 53 2.84 -7.11 -2.04
N GLU A 54 3.69 -7.45 -1.07
CA GLU A 54 4.42 -6.49 -0.24
C GLU A 54 5.31 -5.56 -1.07
N ALA A 55 6.03 -6.10 -2.05
CA ALA A 55 6.90 -5.28 -2.91
C ALA A 55 6.11 -4.17 -3.64
N TYR A 56 4.87 -4.45 -4.06
CA TYR A 56 4.01 -3.43 -4.68
C TYR A 56 3.51 -2.38 -3.67
N LEU A 57 3.22 -2.79 -2.43
CA LEU A 57 2.85 -1.85 -1.36
C LEU A 57 4.02 -0.92 -1.01
N ASP A 58 5.22 -1.48 -0.91
CA ASP A 58 6.47 -0.75 -0.66
C ASP A 58 6.79 0.27 -1.75
N ASP A 59 6.55 -0.11 -3.01
CA ASP A 59 6.72 0.77 -4.16
C ASP A 59 5.72 1.93 -4.13
N LEU A 60 4.45 1.66 -3.82
CA LEU A 60 3.44 2.70 -3.60
C LEU A 60 3.82 3.65 -2.45
N TYR A 61 4.26 3.09 -1.32
CA TYR A 61 4.73 3.87 -0.17
C TYR A 61 5.85 4.84 -0.56
N LYS A 62 6.84 4.37 -1.33
CA LYS A 62 7.96 5.21 -1.83
C LYS A 62 7.47 6.33 -2.75
N GLU A 63 6.48 6.08 -3.60
CA GLU A 63 5.90 7.11 -4.46
C GLU A 63 5.08 8.15 -3.69
N ILE A 64 4.29 7.73 -2.69
CA ILE A 64 3.55 8.65 -1.81
C ILE A 64 4.52 9.59 -1.07
N LYS A 65 5.68 9.05 -0.67
CA LYS A 65 6.93 9.74 -0.30
C LYS A 65 7.18 11.07 -1.01
N LYS A 66 7.00 11.04 -2.32
CA LYS A 66 7.44 12.07 -3.26
C LYS A 66 6.34 13.10 -3.54
N ILE A 67 5.09 12.82 -3.16
CA ILE A 67 3.98 13.75 -3.35
C ILE A 67 4.20 14.96 -2.44
N LYS A 68 4.12 16.17 -3.01
CA LYS A 68 4.23 17.42 -2.25
C LYS A 68 3.02 17.57 -1.33
N GLN A 69 3.27 17.81 -0.05
CA GLN A 69 2.26 17.91 0.99
C GLN A 69 2.05 19.36 1.42
N SER A 70 0.79 19.73 1.69
CA SER A 70 0.47 21.00 2.34
C SER A 70 0.75 20.89 3.86
N GLY A 71 1.07 22.00 4.52
CA GLY A 71 1.50 21.99 5.93
C GLY A 71 0.50 21.37 6.92
N GLY A 72 -0.81 21.49 6.64
CA GLY A 72 -1.87 20.89 7.46
C GLY A 72 -2.04 19.38 7.23
N GLU A 73 -1.85 18.91 6.01
CA GLU A 73 -2.02 17.48 5.66
C GLU A 73 -0.80 16.64 6.03
N ARG A 74 0.39 17.24 6.06
CA ARG A 74 1.65 16.54 6.29
C ARG A 74 1.65 15.68 7.55
N LYS A 75 1.18 16.24 8.67
CA LYS A 75 1.13 15.51 9.95
C LYS A 75 0.25 14.25 9.86
N ILE A 76 -0.91 14.37 9.23
CA ILE A 76 -1.87 13.27 9.05
C ILE A 76 -1.29 12.19 8.14
N VAL A 77 -0.65 12.61 7.04
CA VAL A 77 0.00 11.68 6.11
C VAL A 77 1.15 10.95 6.80
N ASP A 78 1.99 11.65 7.57
CA ASP A 78 3.09 11.05 8.31
C ASP A 78 2.61 10.07 9.39
N GLU A 79 1.51 10.36 10.09
CA GLU A 79 0.88 9.45 11.05
C GLU A 79 0.35 8.17 10.36
N LYS A 80 -0.33 8.32 9.23
CA LYS A 80 -0.82 7.17 8.44
C LYS A 80 0.31 6.34 7.81
N LEU A 81 1.40 6.98 7.40
CA LEU A 81 2.58 6.26 6.92
C LEU A 81 3.29 5.52 8.05
N LYS A 82 3.20 5.99 9.31
CA LYS A 82 3.68 5.24 10.48
C LYS A 82 2.79 4.03 10.77
N GLU A 83 1.48 4.19 10.66
CA GLU A 83 0.50 3.10 10.76
C GLU A 83 0.82 1.99 9.74
N PHE A 84 1.11 2.36 8.49
CA PHE A 84 1.53 1.40 7.46
C PHE A 84 2.75 0.58 7.90
N ASN A 85 3.81 1.24 8.41
CA ASN A 85 5.02 0.51 8.82
C ASN A 85 4.80 -0.35 10.07
N LEU A 86 3.84 0.01 10.94
CA LEU A 86 3.54 -0.76 12.14
C LEU A 86 2.93 -2.13 11.79
N HIS A 87 2.13 -2.18 10.73
CA HIS A 87 1.42 -3.38 10.28
C HIS A 87 2.09 -4.09 9.10
N GLN A 88 3.34 -3.73 8.79
CA GLN A 88 4.09 -4.40 7.74
C GLN A 88 4.57 -5.76 8.24
N GLY A 89 4.30 -6.83 7.49
CA GLY A 89 4.61 -8.19 7.91
C GLY A 89 3.59 -8.84 8.87
N ASP A 90 2.50 -8.15 9.22
CA ASP A 90 1.41 -8.73 10.01
C ASP A 90 0.57 -9.64 9.09
N TYR A 91 0.74 -10.96 9.21
CA TYR A 91 -0.02 -12.00 8.50
C TYR A 91 -0.43 -13.12 9.46
#